data_AF-A0A3D5TK65-F1
#
_entry.id   AF-A0A3D5TK65-F1
#
_cell.length_a   1.000
_cell.length_b   1.000
_cell.length_c   1.000
_cell.angle_alpha   90.00
_cell.angle_beta   90.00
_cell.angle_gamma   90.00
#
_symmetry.space_group_name_H-M   'P 1'
#
loop_
_entity.id
_entity.type
_entity.pdbx_description
1 polymer ?
#
loop_
_entity_poly.entity_id
_entity_poly.type
_entity_poly.pdbx_seq_one_letter_code
_entity_poly.pdbx_strand_id
1 'polypeptide(L)'
;MKKIIAVLLSVLIIFSSMAIVASAATQDDAAAAAEAFNAAKVDYSGVYWKNTPDAVVNFQMKKINSLLAQIVAEKNLKGTFYSDETVTVISAKLAGVTNTKFDSIDFPGVKAQFPEAYEYITKAKEEKKTWETLGTVPFGVKDRDSFVKALGAFSANFGGVISLACAMSPDLYSGAIIPLVESLHVGKMLSFGEYAAASGFDGGKTMEILAGYVADAVEAFAKNPLYYITDVLPDFAASYDVFAKAVEANPMAAAFGLKMPGLDTLVKGLAANLNGLKLPEIGFDKLAGMATARAVESGSEGGYDVELNGDKAVVFGAILDYLKRVLEDDNNQMIIYNYLSKVLGITDTDYRDLIAAIKASDIIGIVAALSSILDTLLSKAFPLPPFVDGKVAEILKTVLRVARFLKEFISRIPMPLAK
;
A
#
# COMPACT_ATOMS: atom_id res chain seq x y z
N MET A 1 -12.65 4.52 6.16
CA MET A 1 -11.99 3.42 5.43
C MET A 1 -10.98 3.98 4.46
N LYS A 2 -11.41 4.75 3.45
CA LYS A 2 -10.54 5.40 2.45
C LYS A 2 -9.30 6.13 2.97
N LYS A 3 -9.28 6.67 4.19
CA LYS A 3 -8.09 7.36 4.76
C LYS A 3 -7.35 6.65 5.90
N ILE A 4 -7.82 5.50 6.44
CA ILE A 4 -6.98 4.60 7.26
C ILE A 4 -6.37 3.54 6.39
N ILE A 5 -7.11 3.16 5.35
CA ILE A 5 -6.58 2.48 4.20
C ILE A 5 -5.66 3.49 3.51
N ALA A 6 -6.04 4.70 3.11
CA ALA A 6 -5.01 5.72 2.75
C ALA A 6 -4.24 6.32 3.96
N VAL A 7 -4.06 5.59 5.07
CA VAL A 7 -3.00 5.79 6.08
C VAL A 7 -2.14 4.56 6.25
N LEU A 8 -2.67 3.34 6.09
CA LEU A 8 -2.02 2.02 6.10
C LEU A 8 -1.55 1.62 4.69
N LEU A 9 -2.42 1.75 3.70
CA LEU A 9 -2.17 1.79 2.25
C LEU A 9 -1.42 3.06 1.87
N SER A 10 -1.66 4.21 2.53
CA SER A 10 -0.71 5.31 2.36
C SER A 10 0.59 5.00 3.07
N VAL A 11 0.64 4.39 4.27
CA VAL A 11 1.84 3.77 4.88
C VAL A 11 2.53 2.82 3.90
N LEU A 12 1.82 1.94 3.17
CA LEU A 12 2.39 1.14 2.08
C LEU A 12 2.93 1.98 0.92
N ILE A 13 2.24 3.07 0.55
CA ILE A 13 2.65 4.00 -0.52
C ILE A 13 3.74 4.99 -0.03
N ILE A 14 3.93 5.09 1.29
CA ILE A 14 4.76 6.03 2.07
C ILE A 14 6.01 5.36 2.61
N PHE A 15 6.10 4.04 2.58
CA PHE A 15 7.20 3.29 3.18
C PHE A 15 8.38 3.07 2.20
N SER A 16 8.42 3.86 1.13
CA SER A 16 9.46 3.99 0.09
C SER A 16 10.67 4.86 0.45
N SER A 17 11.44 4.67 1.51
CA SER A 17 12.86 5.16 1.54
C SER A 17 13.67 4.48 2.64
N MET A 18 14.97 4.16 2.58
CA MET A 18 16.12 4.58 1.78
C MET A 18 17.06 3.42 1.35
N ALA A 19 17.87 3.66 0.30
CA ALA A 19 19.20 3.12 -0.10
C ALA A 19 19.44 1.79 -0.90
N ILE A 20 19.76 1.98 -2.19
CA ILE A 20 20.71 1.28 -3.09
C ILE A 20 20.64 -0.26 -3.10
N VAL A 21 19.90 -0.77 -4.07
CA VAL A 21 20.16 -2.09 -4.65
C VAL A 21 20.98 -1.89 -5.93
N ALA A 22 22.19 -2.47 -5.97
CA ALA A 22 23.01 -2.48 -7.17
C ALA A 22 22.56 -3.63 -8.08
N SER A 23 22.11 -3.30 -9.29
CA SER A 23 21.80 -4.30 -10.32
C SER A 23 23.00 -5.21 -10.57
N ALA A 24 22.79 -6.53 -10.51
CA ALA A 24 23.86 -7.50 -10.66
C ALA A 24 23.87 -8.11 -12.07
N ALA A 25 25.05 -8.19 -12.68
CA ALA A 25 25.19 -8.73 -14.04
C ALA A 25 24.88 -10.24 -14.13
N THR A 26 25.00 -10.97 -13.02
CA THR A 26 24.72 -12.42 -12.92
C THR A 26 24.13 -12.79 -11.56
N GLN A 27 23.57 -14.00 -11.47
CA GLN A 27 23.11 -14.58 -10.20
C GLN A 27 24.22 -14.68 -9.15
N ASP A 28 25.44 -15.02 -9.57
CA ASP A 28 26.59 -15.16 -8.67
C ASP A 28 27.01 -13.78 -8.12
N ASP A 29 26.96 -12.73 -8.95
CA ASP A 29 27.23 -11.36 -8.50
C ASP A 29 26.17 -10.88 -7.50
N ALA A 30 24.90 -11.19 -7.77
CA ALA A 30 23.80 -10.86 -6.86
C ALA A 30 23.95 -11.61 -5.53
N ALA A 31 24.33 -12.89 -5.58
CA ALA A 31 24.54 -13.71 -4.39
C ALA A 31 25.71 -13.17 -3.55
N ALA A 32 26.83 -12.83 -4.19
CA ALA A 32 27.99 -12.25 -3.51
C ALA A 32 27.65 -10.88 -2.88
N ALA A 33 26.90 -10.03 -3.59
CA ALA A 33 26.45 -8.75 -3.06
C ALA A 33 25.50 -8.92 -1.85
N ALA A 34 24.57 -9.88 -1.92
CA ALA A 34 23.68 -10.22 -0.82
C ALA A 34 24.45 -10.75 0.41
N GLU A 35 25.45 -11.62 0.19
CA GLU A 35 26.33 -12.11 1.27
C GLU A 35 27.13 -10.96 1.91
N ALA A 36 27.71 -10.06 1.11
CA ALA A 36 28.43 -8.90 1.61
C ALA A 36 27.55 -7.97 2.43
N PHE A 37 26.32 -7.71 1.98
CA PHE A 37 25.32 -6.94 2.74
C PHE A 37 25.01 -7.62 4.07
N ASN A 38 24.71 -8.92 4.05
CA ASN A 38 24.35 -9.68 5.25
C ASN A 38 25.51 -9.79 6.25
N ALA A 39 26.76 -9.78 5.78
CA ALA A 39 27.94 -9.75 6.64
C ALA A 39 28.18 -8.37 7.28
N ALA A 40 27.82 -7.29 6.58
CA ALA A 40 28.03 -5.92 7.03
C ALA A 40 26.86 -5.33 7.84
N LYS A 41 25.67 -5.94 7.78
CA LYS A 41 24.47 -5.40 8.44
C LYS A 41 24.61 -5.37 9.97
N VAL A 42 24.04 -4.34 10.57
CA VAL A 42 23.90 -4.25 12.03
C VAL A 42 22.77 -5.18 12.47
N ASP A 43 23.05 -6.02 13.48
CA ASP A 43 22.00 -6.84 14.08
C ASP A 43 21.10 -5.98 14.99
N TYR A 44 19.85 -5.82 14.57
CA TYR A 44 18.81 -5.12 15.33
C TYR A 44 17.91 -6.08 16.12
N SER A 45 18.22 -7.38 16.12
CA SER A 45 17.55 -8.36 16.97
C SER A 45 17.70 -7.97 18.45
N GLY A 46 16.66 -8.19 19.24
CA GLY A 46 16.65 -7.85 20.67
C GLY A 46 16.61 -6.36 21.03
N VAL A 47 16.63 -5.43 20.06
CA VAL A 47 16.48 -3.98 20.31
C VAL A 47 15.09 -3.66 20.86
N TYR A 48 14.04 -4.22 20.24
CA TYR A 48 12.65 -3.90 20.56
C TYR A 48 12.03 -4.87 21.59
N TRP A 49 12.55 -6.10 21.66
CA TRP A 49 11.90 -7.21 22.37
C TRP A 49 12.81 -7.87 23.41
N LYS A 50 13.70 -7.11 24.05
CA LYS A 50 14.80 -7.60 24.91
C LYS A 50 14.43 -8.68 25.94
N ASN A 51 13.19 -8.69 26.42
CA ASN A 51 12.70 -9.63 27.43
C ASN A 51 11.58 -10.57 26.93
N THR A 52 11.28 -10.56 25.62
CA THR A 52 10.22 -11.37 25.01
C THR A 52 10.86 -12.37 24.05
N PRO A 53 10.66 -13.68 24.25
CA PRO A 53 11.22 -14.68 23.34
C PRO A 53 10.72 -14.50 21.90
N ASP A 54 11.59 -14.66 20.89
CA ASP A 54 11.23 -14.50 19.47
C ASP A 54 10.05 -15.36 19.05
N ALA A 55 9.94 -16.58 19.59
CA ALA A 55 8.80 -17.47 19.35
C ALA A 55 7.47 -16.83 19.77
N VAL A 56 7.46 -16.07 20.87
CA VAL A 56 6.28 -15.33 21.35
C VAL A 56 5.99 -14.16 20.42
N VAL A 57 7.01 -13.38 20.04
CA VAL A 57 6.85 -12.25 19.11
C VAL A 57 6.25 -12.72 17.79
N ASN A 58 6.83 -13.77 17.20
CA ASN A 58 6.38 -14.35 15.94
C ASN A 58 4.94 -14.89 16.03
N PHE A 59 4.59 -15.55 17.13
CA PHE A 59 3.23 -16.04 17.34
C PHE A 59 2.21 -14.90 17.45
N GLN A 60 2.53 -13.83 18.18
CA GLN A 60 1.65 -12.67 18.32
C GLN A 60 1.54 -11.89 17.02
N MET A 61 2.64 -11.67 16.29
CA MET A 61 2.61 -11.06 14.96
C MET A 61 1.72 -11.83 13.99
N LYS A 62 1.78 -13.17 14.00
CA LYS A 62 0.89 -14.01 13.18
C LYS A 62 -0.58 -13.74 13.49
N LYS A 63 -0.92 -13.61 14.77
CA LYS A 63 -2.27 -13.26 15.22
C LYS A 63 -2.66 -11.87 14.76
N ILE A 64 -1.81 -10.86 14.97
CA ILE A 64 -2.06 -9.48 14.51
C ILE A 64 -2.28 -9.46 13.00
N ASN A 65 -1.42 -10.10 12.22
CA ASN A 65 -1.56 -10.18 10.77
C ASN A 65 -2.90 -10.79 10.35
N SER A 66 -3.32 -11.86 11.03
CA SER A 66 -4.59 -12.53 10.77
C SER A 66 -5.80 -11.66 11.13
N LEU A 67 -5.76 -10.97 12.28
CA LEU A 67 -6.79 -10.01 12.70
C LEU A 67 -6.89 -8.85 11.71
N LEU A 68 -5.76 -8.29 11.27
CA LEU A 68 -5.73 -7.22 10.28
C LEU A 68 -6.29 -7.68 8.93
N ALA A 69 -5.92 -8.88 8.45
CA ALA A 69 -6.46 -9.44 7.21
C ALA A 69 -7.99 -9.60 7.29
N GLN A 70 -8.52 -10.05 8.44
CA GLN A 70 -9.96 -10.14 8.67
C GLN A 70 -10.64 -8.77 8.64
N ILE A 71 -10.08 -7.78 9.33
CA ILE A 71 -10.59 -6.39 9.31
C ILE A 71 -10.59 -5.86 7.86
N VAL A 72 -9.52 -6.09 7.11
CA VAL A 72 -9.38 -5.67 5.71
C VAL A 72 -10.45 -6.31 4.82
N ALA A 73 -10.73 -7.60 5.01
CA ALA A 73 -11.75 -8.33 4.29
C ALA A 73 -13.17 -7.86 4.64
N GLU A 74 -13.50 -7.73 5.93
CA GLU A 74 -14.81 -7.24 6.40
C GLU A 74 -15.14 -5.85 5.89
N LYS A 75 -14.12 -5.01 5.75
CA LYS A 75 -14.24 -3.64 5.28
C LYS A 75 -14.26 -3.51 3.76
N ASN A 76 -14.20 -4.62 3.02
CA ASN A 76 -14.14 -4.65 1.56
C ASN A 76 -13.13 -3.62 1.01
N LEU A 77 -11.91 -3.66 1.56
CA LEU A 77 -10.84 -2.74 1.18
C LEU A 77 -10.54 -2.81 -0.32
N LYS A 78 -10.60 -4.01 -0.90
CA LYS A 78 -10.46 -4.24 -2.34
C LYS A 78 -11.53 -3.50 -3.15
N GLY A 79 -12.81 -3.61 -2.79
CA GLY A 79 -13.88 -2.84 -3.45
C GLY A 79 -13.82 -1.33 -3.18
N THR A 80 -13.05 -0.89 -2.18
CA THR A 80 -12.77 0.55 -1.99
C THR A 80 -11.62 1.01 -2.88
N PHE A 81 -10.57 0.19 -3.02
CA PHE A 81 -9.41 0.49 -3.86
C PHE A 81 -9.75 0.39 -5.35
N TYR A 82 -10.35 -0.72 -5.77
CA TYR A 82 -10.89 -0.90 -7.12
C TYR A 82 -12.23 -0.19 -7.23
N SER A 83 -12.16 1.13 -7.41
CA SER A 83 -13.33 1.97 -7.62
C SER A 83 -13.03 3.13 -8.57
N ASP A 84 -14.09 3.63 -9.19
CA ASP A 84 -14.09 4.80 -10.06
C ASP A 84 -13.52 6.06 -9.38
N GLU A 85 -13.80 6.21 -8.08
CA GLU A 85 -13.28 7.32 -7.29
C GLU A 85 -11.76 7.22 -7.14
N THR A 86 -11.24 6.02 -6.88
CA THR A 86 -9.79 5.81 -6.76
C THR A 86 -9.09 6.12 -8.08
N VAL A 87 -9.62 5.64 -9.22
CA VAL A 87 -9.06 5.97 -10.54
C VAL A 87 -9.02 7.49 -10.74
N THR A 88 -10.14 8.16 -10.46
CA THR A 88 -10.23 9.61 -10.66
C THR A 88 -9.24 10.38 -9.78
N VAL A 89 -9.13 10.02 -8.50
CA VAL A 89 -8.21 10.67 -7.54
C VAL A 89 -6.76 10.43 -7.92
N ILE A 90 -6.39 9.21 -8.33
CA ILE A 90 -5.02 8.91 -8.74
C ILE A 90 -4.68 9.70 -10.00
N SER A 91 -5.53 9.67 -11.03
CA SER A 91 -5.27 10.40 -12.28
C SER A 91 -5.14 11.90 -12.06
N ALA A 92 -5.97 12.50 -11.20
CA ALA A 92 -5.86 13.90 -10.82
C ALA A 92 -4.51 14.22 -10.14
N LYS A 93 -4.03 13.35 -9.25
CA LYS A 93 -2.73 13.51 -8.59
C LYS A 93 -1.57 13.39 -9.58
N LEU A 94 -1.60 12.38 -10.45
CA LEU A 94 -0.59 12.18 -11.49
C LEU A 94 -0.53 13.36 -12.46
N ALA A 95 -1.69 13.90 -12.86
CA ALA A 95 -1.76 15.10 -13.68
C ALA A 95 -1.21 16.35 -12.97
N GLY A 96 -1.37 16.43 -11.63
CA GLY A 96 -0.73 17.46 -10.82
C GLY A 96 0.80 17.38 -10.83
N VAL A 97 1.37 16.18 -10.85
CA VAL A 97 2.82 15.96 -10.94
C VAL A 97 3.38 16.46 -12.29
N THR A 98 2.64 16.26 -13.39
CA THR A 98 3.02 16.73 -14.73
C THR A 98 2.46 18.10 -15.09
N ASN A 99 1.91 18.85 -14.12
CA ASN A 99 1.27 20.16 -14.31
C ASN A 99 0.25 20.22 -15.46
N THR A 100 -0.45 19.11 -15.72
CA THR A 100 -1.33 18.98 -16.89
C THR A 100 -2.76 19.39 -16.54
N LYS A 101 -3.30 20.38 -17.27
CA LYS A 101 -4.67 20.87 -17.04
C LYS A 101 -5.71 19.94 -17.65
N PHE A 102 -6.79 19.67 -16.92
CA PHE A 102 -7.84 18.73 -17.34
C PHE A 102 -8.47 19.06 -18.71
N ASP A 103 -8.73 20.34 -18.98
CA ASP A 103 -9.32 20.84 -20.22
C ASP A 103 -8.38 20.71 -21.44
N SER A 104 -7.07 20.66 -21.21
CA SER A 104 -6.04 20.58 -22.25
C SER A 104 -5.74 19.16 -22.74
N ILE A 105 -6.32 18.13 -22.11
CA ILE A 105 -5.98 16.72 -22.35
C ILE A 105 -7.00 16.07 -23.28
N ASP A 106 -6.54 15.31 -24.28
CA ASP A 106 -7.40 14.35 -24.97
C ASP A 106 -7.34 12.97 -24.29
N PHE A 107 -8.47 12.24 -24.29
CA PHE A 107 -8.60 10.93 -23.66
C PHE A 107 -9.05 9.87 -24.68
N PRO A 108 -8.25 9.57 -25.71
CA PRO A 108 -8.63 8.64 -26.78
C PRO A 108 -8.87 7.21 -26.27
N GLY A 109 -8.08 6.76 -25.30
CA GLY A 109 -8.28 5.45 -24.65
C GLY A 109 -9.62 5.37 -23.89
N VAL A 110 -10.01 6.46 -23.21
CA VAL A 110 -11.30 6.54 -22.52
C VAL A 110 -12.44 6.52 -23.54
N LYS A 111 -12.34 7.29 -24.63
CA LYS A 111 -13.32 7.29 -25.72
C LYS A 111 -13.56 5.90 -26.29
N ALA A 112 -12.49 5.15 -26.51
CA ALA A 112 -12.55 3.84 -27.14
C ALA A 112 -13.10 2.74 -26.21
N GLN A 113 -12.81 2.82 -24.91
CA GLN A 113 -13.04 1.72 -23.97
C GLN A 113 -14.15 1.99 -22.94
N PHE A 114 -14.44 3.26 -22.65
CA PHE A 114 -15.33 3.69 -21.56
C PHE A 114 -16.27 4.81 -22.04
N PRO A 115 -17.30 4.49 -22.84
CA PRO A 115 -18.17 5.50 -23.46
C PRO A 115 -18.90 6.38 -22.44
N GLU A 116 -19.39 5.80 -21.33
CA GLU A 116 -20.06 6.55 -20.26
C GLU A 116 -19.10 7.53 -19.56
N ALA A 117 -17.87 7.09 -19.26
CA ALA A 117 -16.83 7.95 -18.70
C ALA A 117 -16.44 9.08 -19.68
N TYR A 118 -16.36 8.77 -20.98
CA TYR A 118 -16.03 9.77 -21.99
C TYR A 118 -17.12 10.83 -22.16
N GLU A 119 -18.40 10.43 -22.13
CA GLU A 119 -19.54 11.36 -22.13
C GLU A 119 -19.49 12.27 -20.89
N TYR A 120 -19.25 11.69 -19.70
CA TYR A 120 -19.10 12.45 -18.47
C TYR A 120 -17.96 13.48 -18.56
N ILE A 121 -16.78 13.07 -19.04
CA ILE A 121 -15.61 13.94 -19.21
C ILE A 121 -15.91 15.07 -20.20
N THR A 122 -16.58 14.77 -21.30
CA THR A 122 -16.94 15.76 -22.32
C THR A 122 -17.83 16.85 -21.72
N LYS A 123 -18.89 16.44 -21.01
CA LYS A 123 -19.76 17.37 -20.29
C LYS A 123 -19.01 18.15 -19.21
N ALA A 124 -18.12 17.50 -18.47
CA ALA A 124 -17.31 18.16 -17.44
C ALA A 124 -16.40 19.26 -18.03
N LYS A 125 -15.85 19.04 -19.24
CA LYS A 125 -15.08 20.06 -19.96
C LYS A 125 -15.95 21.23 -20.43
N GLU A 126 -17.15 20.98 -20.94
CA GLU A 126 -18.12 22.02 -21.28
C GLU A 126 -18.50 22.87 -20.05
N GLU A 127 -18.63 22.22 -18.90
CA GLU A 127 -18.86 22.85 -17.58
C GLU A 127 -17.60 23.54 -17.02
N LYS A 128 -16.46 23.51 -17.73
CA LYS A 128 -15.17 24.08 -17.31
C LYS A 128 -14.68 23.54 -15.95
N LYS A 129 -14.95 22.27 -15.66
CA LYS A 129 -14.43 21.60 -14.46
C LYS A 129 -12.90 21.47 -14.54
N THR A 130 -12.29 21.43 -13.37
CA THR A 130 -10.85 21.16 -13.16
C THR A 130 -10.69 19.79 -12.54
N TRP A 131 -9.46 19.30 -12.40
CA TRP A 131 -9.16 18.07 -11.65
C TRP A 131 -9.73 18.08 -10.22
N GLU A 132 -9.78 19.26 -9.58
CA GLU A 132 -10.30 19.43 -8.22
C GLU A 132 -11.83 19.39 -8.15
N THR A 133 -12.51 19.83 -9.22
CA THR A 133 -13.98 19.93 -9.27
C THR A 133 -14.64 18.85 -10.12
N LEU A 134 -13.85 17.93 -10.69
CA LEU A 134 -14.32 16.90 -11.63
C LEU A 134 -15.33 15.94 -11.00
N GLY A 135 -15.22 15.63 -9.71
CA GLY A 135 -15.98 14.56 -9.07
C GLY A 135 -15.55 13.17 -9.57
N THR A 136 -16.33 12.13 -9.27
CA THR A 136 -16.01 10.74 -9.67
C THR A 136 -16.43 10.48 -11.11
N VAL A 137 -15.49 10.03 -11.96
CA VAL A 137 -15.76 9.64 -13.35
C VAL A 137 -16.25 8.18 -13.41
N PRO A 138 -17.38 7.87 -14.07
CA PRO A 138 -17.99 6.55 -14.04
C PRO A 138 -17.32 5.57 -15.03
N PHE A 139 -16.19 4.98 -14.64
CA PHE A 139 -15.50 3.96 -15.44
C PHE A 139 -16.13 2.56 -15.31
N GLY A 140 -16.98 2.34 -14.30
CA GLY A 140 -17.58 1.02 -14.04
C GLY A 140 -16.58 0.02 -13.43
N VAL A 141 -15.60 0.50 -12.68
CA VAL A 141 -14.59 -0.32 -12.02
C VAL A 141 -15.24 -1.20 -10.95
N LYS A 142 -14.96 -2.50 -11.02
CA LYS A 142 -15.51 -3.52 -10.11
C LYS A 142 -14.46 -4.50 -9.59
N ASP A 143 -13.30 -4.54 -10.22
CA ASP A 143 -12.23 -5.51 -9.98
C ASP A 143 -10.88 -4.95 -10.39
N ARG A 144 -9.82 -5.73 -10.15
CA ARG A 144 -8.43 -5.40 -10.51
C ARG A 144 -8.28 -5.03 -11.99
N ASP A 145 -8.83 -5.83 -12.90
CA ASP A 145 -8.58 -5.67 -14.33
C ASP A 145 -9.29 -4.44 -14.90
N SER A 146 -10.54 -4.19 -14.48
CA SER A 146 -11.25 -2.96 -14.83
C SER A 146 -10.56 -1.72 -14.25
N PHE A 147 -10.00 -1.81 -13.03
CA PHE A 147 -9.21 -0.74 -12.44
C PHE A 147 -7.94 -0.43 -13.24
N VAL A 148 -7.16 -1.45 -13.59
CA VAL A 148 -5.91 -1.30 -14.36
C VAL A 148 -6.19 -0.66 -15.72
N LYS A 149 -7.21 -1.14 -16.45
CA LYS A 149 -7.60 -0.56 -17.74
C LYS A 149 -8.11 0.87 -17.64
N ALA A 150 -8.93 1.16 -16.64
CA ALA A 150 -9.44 2.52 -16.41
C ALA A 150 -8.30 3.50 -16.09
N LEU A 151 -7.36 3.08 -15.24
CA LEU A 151 -6.20 3.90 -14.90
C LEU A 151 -5.26 4.09 -16.10
N GLY A 152 -5.07 3.04 -16.89
CA GLY A 152 -4.36 3.05 -18.18
C GLY A 152 -4.93 4.09 -19.13
N ALA A 153 -6.23 4.02 -19.39
CA ALA A 153 -6.92 4.92 -20.30
C ALA A 153 -6.94 6.38 -19.80
N PHE A 154 -7.16 6.60 -18.50
CA PHE A 154 -7.35 7.95 -17.96
C PHE A 154 -6.04 8.65 -17.58
N SER A 155 -4.96 7.90 -17.34
CA SER A 155 -3.64 8.43 -16.98
C SER A 155 -2.62 8.30 -18.11
N ALA A 156 -3.06 8.04 -19.35
CA ALA A 156 -2.21 7.78 -20.50
C ALA A 156 -1.17 8.88 -20.75
N ASN A 157 -1.47 10.15 -20.45
CA ASN A 157 -0.50 11.24 -20.58
C ASN A 157 0.68 11.12 -19.62
N PHE A 158 0.42 10.77 -18.36
CA PHE A 158 1.47 10.53 -17.38
C PHE A 158 2.32 9.32 -17.80
N GLY A 159 1.66 8.24 -18.24
CA GLY A 159 2.35 7.09 -18.82
C GLY A 159 3.15 7.44 -20.07
N GLY A 160 2.70 8.38 -20.89
CA GLY A 160 3.42 8.88 -22.06
C GLY A 160 4.71 9.59 -21.68
N VAL A 161 4.69 10.39 -20.62
CA VAL A 161 5.90 11.03 -20.07
C VAL A 161 6.89 9.97 -19.58
N ILE A 162 6.42 8.99 -18.80
CA ILE A 162 7.27 7.87 -18.35
C ILE A 162 7.83 7.11 -19.55
N SER A 163 6.97 6.74 -20.49
CA SER A 163 7.33 5.97 -21.67
C SER A 163 8.41 6.66 -22.50
N LEU A 164 8.26 7.97 -22.73
CA LEU A 164 9.25 8.78 -23.42
C LEU A 164 10.57 8.85 -22.64
N ALA A 165 10.51 9.04 -21.31
CA ALA A 165 11.69 9.06 -20.47
C ALA A 165 12.45 7.72 -20.52
N CYS A 166 11.74 6.59 -20.48
CA CYS A 166 12.32 5.26 -20.64
C CYS A 166 12.91 5.03 -22.04
N ALA A 167 12.24 5.50 -23.09
CA ALA A 167 12.74 5.38 -24.47
C ALA A 167 14.04 6.16 -24.69
N MET A 168 14.17 7.33 -24.06
CA MET A 168 15.33 8.21 -24.18
C MET A 168 16.45 7.89 -23.18
N SER A 169 16.12 7.24 -22.08
CA SER A 169 17.06 6.83 -21.03
C SER A 169 16.68 5.42 -20.55
N PRO A 170 17.16 4.37 -21.25
CA PRO A 170 16.97 2.98 -20.81
C PRO A 170 17.45 2.74 -19.37
N ASP A 171 18.50 3.46 -18.96
CA ASP A 171 19.05 3.41 -17.60
C ASP A 171 18.04 3.90 -16.54
N LEU A 172 17.12 4.82 -16.86
CA LEU A 172 16.04 5.21 -15.95
C LEU A 172 15.07 4.04 -15.73
N TYR A 173 14.81 3.24 -16.77
CA TYR A 173 13.96 2.07 -16.64
C TYR A 173 14.67 0.98 -15.82
N SER A 174 15.85 0.55 -16.27
CA SER A 174 16.57 -0.56 -15.66
C SER A 174 17.15 -0.23 -14.27
N GLY A 175 17.67 0.98 -14.08
CA GLY A 175 18.37 1.37 -12.85
C GLY A 175 17.51 2.05 -11.79
N ALA A 176 16.24 2.38 -12.09
CA ALA A 176 15.40 3.13 -11.16
C ALA A 176 13.94 2.66 -11.10
N ILE A 177 13.30 2.42 -12.24
CA ILE A 177 11.89 1.95 -12.23
C ILE A 177 11.82 0.48 -11.83
N ILE A 178 12.66 -0.39 -12.39
CA ILE A 178 12.68 -1.82 -12.05
C ILE A 178 12.94 -2.03 -10.55
N PRO A 179 14.02 -1.50 -9.93
CA PRO A 179 14.25 -1.70 -8.50
C PRO A 179 13.11 -1.17 -7.62
N LEU A 180 12.50 -0.04 -8.00
CA LEU A 180 11.36 0.50 -7.27
C LEU A 180 10.14 -0.42 -7.34
N VAL A 181 9.80 -0.94 -8.52
CA VAL A 181 8.64 -1.81 -8.68
C VAL A 181 8.88 -3.18 -8.05
N GLU A 182 10.07 -3.76 -8.23
CA GLU A 182 10.42 -5.07 -7.69
C GLU A 182 10.53 -5.08 -6.17
N SER A 183 10.90 -3.94 -5.55
CA SER A 183 10.89 -3.78 -4.09
C SER A 183 9.51 -3.93 -3.44
N LEU A 184 8.42 -3.95 -4.23
CA LEU A 184 7.08 -4.31 -3.77
C LEU A 184 6.91 -5.83 -3.56
N HIS A 185 7.90 -6.65 -3.92
CA HIS A 185 7.91 -8.12 -3.77
C HIS A 185 6.70 -8.82 -4.39
N VAL A 186 6.21 -8.28 -5.51
CA VAL A 186 5.06 -8.83 -6.27
C VAL A 186 5.48 -9.61 -7.51
N GLY A 187 6.79 -9.88 -7.63
CA GLY A 187 7.39 -10.60 -8.73
C GLY A 187 8.26 -9.71 -9.60
N LYS A 188 8.93 -10.36 -10.56
CA LYS A 188 9.84 -9.74 -11.50
C LYS A 188 9.14 -8.70 -12.37
N MET A 189 9.74 -7.51 -12.50
CA MET A 189 9.32 -6.52 -13.48
C MET A 189 9.73 -6.96 -14.89
N LEU A 190 8.96 -6.58 -15.90
CA LEU A 190 9.38 -6.75 -17.30
C LEU A 190 10.75 -6.10 -17.52
N SER A 191 11.68 -6.83 -18.14
CA SER A 191 12.92 -6.24 -18.63
C SER A 191 12.65 -5.15 -19.66
N PHE A 192 13.62 -4.28 -19.94
CA PHE A 192 13.42 -3.18 -20.88
C PHE A 192 12.91 -3.66 -22.27
N GLY A 193 13.45 -4.77 -22.78
CA GLY A 193 13.01 -5.36 -24.05
C GLY A 193 11.57 -5.88 -23.99
N GLU A 194 11.18 -6.56 -22.91
CA GLU A 194 9.81 -7.04 -22.70
C GLU A 194 8.83 -5.88 -22.52
N TYR A 195 9.24 -4.84 -21.80
CA TYR A 195 8.48 -3.60 -21.64
C TYR A 195 8.27 -2.90 -22.98
N ALA A 196 9.33 -2.74 -23.78
CA ALA A 196 9.23 -2.11 -25.10
C ALA A 196 8.29 -2.89 -26.01
N ALA A 197 8.33 -4.22 -25.97
CA ALA A 197 7.42 -5.08 -26.74
C ALA A 197 5.96 -5.02 -26.24
N ALA A 198 5.75 -5.03 -24.93
CA ALA A 198 4.40 -5.04 -24.34
C ALA A 198 3.72 -3.67 -24.45
N SER A 199 4.45 -2.59 -24.13
CA SER A 199 3.92 -1.22 -24.17
C SER A 199 3.91 -0.63 -25.58
N GLY A 200 4.87 -0.99 -26.44
CA GLY A 200 5.11 -0.25 -27.68
C GLY A 200 5.41 1.23 -27.45
N PHE A 201 5.87 1.59 -26.26
CA PHE A 201 5.97 2.95 -25.76
C PHE A 201 4.66 3.76 -25.75
N ASP A 202 3.50 3.08 -25.75
CA ASP A 202 2.19 3.71 -25.57
C ASP A 202 1.94 4.07 -24.11
N GLY A 203 1.55 5.32 -23.85
CA GLY A 203 1.36 5.82 -22.49
C GLY A 203 0.23 5.12 -21.72
N GLY A 204 -0.84 4.70 -22.40
CA GLY A 204 -1.92 3.94 -21.77
C GLY A 204 -1.43 2.57 -21.30
N LYS A 205 -0.74 1.84 -22.19
CA LYS A 205 -0.16 0.53 -21.86
C LYS A 205 0.94 0.61 -20.81
N THR A 206 1.78 1.65 -20.84
CA THR A 206 2.78 1.89 -19.78
C THR A 206 2.09 2.03 -18.42
N MET A 207 0.98 2.77 -18.35
CA MET A 207 0.20 2.88 -17.12
C MET A 207 -0.47 1.56 -16.73
N GLU A 208 -0.98 0.77 -17.68
CA GLU A 208 -1.56 -0.54 -17.36
C GLU A 208 -0.52 -1.49 -16.73
N ILE A 209 0.71 -1.50 -17.27
CA ILE A 209 1.81 -2.32 -16.72
C ILE A 209 2.11 -1.89 -15.27
N LEU A 210 2.38 -0.60 -15.04
CA LEU A 210 2.71 -0.09 -13.70
C LEU A 210 1.55 -0.28 -12.71
N ALA A 211 0.32 -0.02 -13.16
CA ALA A 211 -0.88 -0.22 -12.35
C ALA A 211 -1.09 -1.69 -11.98
N GLY A 212 -0.71 -2.62 -12.86
CA GLY A 212 -0.74 -4.05 -12.59
C GLY A 212 0.09 -4.44 -11.38
N TYR A 213 1.37 -4.04 -11.34
CA TYR A 213 2.26 -4.30 -10.20
C TYR A 213 1.74 -3.66 -8.91
N VAL A 214 1.25 -2.42 -8.97
CA VAL A 214 0.65 -1.76 -7.80
C VAL A 214 -0.61 -2.50 -7.34
N ALA A 215 -1.44 -2.98 -8.27
CA ALA A 215 -2.63 -3.74 -7.92
C ALA A 215 -2.27 -5.10 -7.28
N ASP A 216 -1.19 -5.75 -7.73
CA ASP A 216 -0.68 -6.97 -7.11
C ASP A 216 -0.15 -6.71 -5.70
N ALA A 217 0.46 -5.55 -5.47
CA ALA A 217 0.89 -5.12 -4.13
C ALA A 217 -0.32 -4.93 -3.20
N VAL A 218 -1.42 -4.35 -3.71
CA VAL A 218 -2.67 -4.25 -2.97
C VAL A 218 -3.27 -5.61 -2.65
N GLU A 219 -3.21 -6.55 -3.58
CA GLU A 219 -3.68 -7.93 -3.37
C GLU A 219 -2.84 -8.66 -2.30
N ALA A 220 -1.51 -8.53 -2.35
CA ALA A 220 -0.59 -9.09 -1.38
C ALA A 220 -0.81 -8.50 0.01
N PHE A 221 -0.96 -7.18 0.09
CA PHE A 221 -1.32 -6.47 1.32
C PHE A 221 -2.65 -6.94 1.87
N ALA A 222 -3.69 -7.00 1.04
CA ALA A 222 -5.02 -7.39 1.51
C ALA A 222 -5.05 -8.82 2.07
N LYS A 223 -4.17 -9.70 1.58
CA LYS A 223 -4.02 -11.07 2.07
C LYS A 223 -3.22 -11.15 3.37
N ASN A 224 -2.13 -10.40 3.49
CA ASN A 224 -1.22 -10.46 4.63
C ASN A 224 -0.73 -9.06 5.03
N PRO A 225 -1.57 -8.21 5.65
CA PRO A 225 -1.28 -6.79 5.78
C PRO A 225 0.02 -6.49 6.53
N LEU A 226 0.20 -7.10 7.69
CA LEU A 226 1.38 -6.84 8.53
C LEU A 226 2.62 -7.50 7.94
N TYR A 227 2.52 -8.76 7.53
CA TYR A 227 3.68 -9.48 6.99
C TYR A 227 4.17 -8.85 5.69
N TYR A 228 3.26 -8.48 4.80
CA TYR A 228 3.60 -7.83 3.55
C TYR A 228 4.31 -6.50 3.79
N ILE A 229 3.78 -5.63 4.67
CA ILE A 229 4.44 -4.36 5.02
C ILE A 229 5.84 -4.62 5.57
N THR A 230 5.97 -5.56 6.50
CA THR A 230 7.27 -5.81 7.14
C THR A 230 8.29 -6.42 6.19
N ASP A 231 7.84 -7.10 5.14
CA ASP A 231 8.70 -7.70 4.09
C ASP A 231 9.23 -6.62 3.15
N VAL A 232 8.33 -5.78 2.61
CA VAL A 232 8.67 -4.81 1.55
C VAL A 232 9.26 -3.51 2.06
N LEU A 233 8.96 -3.12 3.30
CA LEU A 233 9.33 -1.80 3.82
C LEU A 233 10.84 -1.53 3.71
N PRO A 234 11.75 -2.43 4.12
CA PRO A 234 13.20 -2.21 3.96
C PRO A 234 13.71 -2.14 2.50
N ASP A 235 13.06 -2.81 1.56
CA ASP A 235 13.48 -2.82 0.16
C ASP A 235 12.92 -1.63 -0.61
N PHE A 236 11.64 -1.36 -0.41
CA PHE A 236 11.00 -0.16 -0.96
C PHE A 236 11.67 1.08 -0.41
N ALA A 237 12.13 0.95 0.83
CA ALA A 237 13.10 1.82 1.40
C ALA A 237 14.32 2.03 0.49
N ALA A 238 15.10 0.97 0.30
CA ALA A 238 16.27 0.96 -0.56
C ALA A 238 16.06 1.66 -1.91
N SER A 239 15.02 1.26 -2.62
CA SER A 239 14.87 1.57 -4.04
C SER A 239 14.36 2.97 -4.34
N TYR A 240 13.60 3.61 -3.44
CA TYR A 240 13.01 4.91 -3.76
C TYR A 240 14.00 6.06 -3.82
N ASP A 241 15.02 6.08 -2.95
CA ASP A 241 16.02 7.15 -2.99
C ASP A 241 16.82 7.09 -4.30
N VAL A 242 17.15 5.87 -4.76
CA VAL A 242 17.75 5.63 -6.08
C VAL A 242 16.84 6.16 -7.17
N PHE A 243 15.55 5.82 -7.11
CA PHE A 243 14.57 6.28 -8.07
C PHE A 243 14.42 7.80 -8.09
N ALA A 244 14.27 8.44 -6.93
CA ALA A 244 14.12 9.88 -6.81
C ALA A 244 15.34 10.61 -7.39
N LYS A 245 16.56 10.17 -7.04
CA LYS A 245 17.81 10.72 -7.57
C LYS A 245 17.94 10.49 -9.08
N ALA A 246 17.58 9.31 -9.58
CA ALA A 246 17.64 9.00 -11.00
C ALA A 246 16.64 9.85 -11.80
N VAL A 247 15.43 10.08 -11.27
CA VAL A 247 14.45 11.00 -11.87
C VAL A 247 14.97 12.43 -11.85
N GLU A 248 15.50 12.92 -10.72
CA GLU A 248 16.04 14.29 -10.65
C GLU A 248 17.25 14.51 -11.57
N ALA A 249 18.10 13.49 -11.74
CA ALA A 249 19.25 13.54 -12.63
C ALA A 249 18.88 13.37 -14.12
N ASN A 250 17.65 12.94 -14.43
CA ASN A 250 17.24 12.68 -15.80
C ASN A 250 16.90 13.99 -16.55
N PRO A 251 17.56 14.29 -17.69
CA PRO A 251 17.33 15.53 -18.43
C PRO A 251 15.89 15.71 -18.93
N MET A 252 15.19 14.62 -19.26
CA MET A 252 13.79 14.68 -19.70
C MET A 252 12.85 14.93 -18.52
N ALA A 253 13.09 14.28 -17.39
CA ALA A 253 12.34 14.56 -16.17
C ALA A 253 12.49 16.04 -15.77
N ALA A 254 13.71 16.58 -15.82
CA ALA A 254 13.97 17.99 -15.62
C ALA A 254 13.25 18.89 -16.65
N ALA A 255 13.23 18.50 -17.93
CA ALA A 255 12.50 19.24 -18.98
C ALA A 255 10.98 19.28 -18.76
N PHE A 256 10.41 18.25 -18.13
CA PHE A 256 9.01 18.21 -17.71
C PHE A 256 8.77 18.80 -16.30
N GLY A 257 9.81 19.32 -15.64
CA GLY A 257 9.73 19.86 -14.28
C GLY A 257 9.38 18.80 -13.23
N LEU A 258 9.63 17.52 -13.52
CA LEU A 258 9.42 16.43 -12.57
C LEU A 258 10.45 16.53 -11.46
N LYS A 259 9.96 16.69 -10.23
CA LYS A 259 10.79 16.64 -9.02
C LYS A 259 10.17 15.66 -8.05
N MET A 260 10.92 14.62 -7.69
CA MET A 260 10.44 13.64 -6.73
C MET A 260 10.66 14.16 -5.32
N PRO A 261 9.60 14.32 -4.50
CA PRO A 261 9.79 14.67 -3.11
C PRO A 261 10.56 13.56 -2.39
N GLY A 262 11.46 13.91 -1.47
CA GLY A 262 12.05 12.92 -0.56
C GLY A 262 10.95 12.21 0.24
N LEU A 263 11.18 10.96 0.65
CA LEU A 263 10.10 10.18 1.24
C LEU A 263 9.53 10.80 2.52
N ASP A 264 10.36 11.37 3.41
CA ASP A 264 9.85 12.09 4.58
C ASP A 264 8.81 13.16 4.20
N THR A 265 9.00 13.84 3.07
CA THR A 265 8.03 14.80 2.53
C THR A 265 6.76 14.11 2.02
N LEU A 266 6.86 12.95 1.38
CA LEU A 266 5.70 12.14 1.00
C LEU A 266 4.89 11.68 2.21
N VAL A 267 5.57 11.13 3.23
CA VAL A 267 4.97 10.67 4.49
C VAL A 267 4.19 11.81 5.14
N LYS A 268 4.84 12.96 5.30
CA LYS A 268 4.24 14.15 5.92
C LYS A 268 3.11 14.73 5.10
N GLY A 269 3.25 14.76 3.77
CA GLY A 269 2.19 15.20 2.85
C GLY A 269 0.92 14.35 2.95
N LEU A 270 1.06 13.06 3.25
CA LEU A 270 -0.08 12.17 3.44
C LEU A 270 -0.70 12.32 4.83
N ALA A 271 0.11 12.53 5.88
CA ALA A 271 -0.37 12.90 7.20
C ALA A 271 -1.11 14.25 7.23
N ALA A 272 -0.74 15.20 6.37
CA ALA A 272 -1.44 16.48 6.25
C ALA A 272 -2.94 16.30 5.90
N ASN A 273 -3.30 15.23 5.20
CA ASN A 273 -4.69 14.89 4.87
C ASN A 273 -5.50 14.31 6.06
N LEU A 274 -4.86 14.15 7.22
CA LEU A 274 -5.42 13.69 8.49
C LEU A 274 -5.54 14.83 9.51
N ASN A 275 -5.93 16.03 9.05
CA ASN A 275 -6.21 17.16 9.94
C ASN A 275 -5.02 17.60 10.82
N GLY A 276 -3.80 17.60 10.27
CA GLY A 276 -2.61 18.10 10.98
C GLY A 276 -1.97 17.10 11.93
N LEU A 277 -2.08 15.78 11.64
CA LEU A 277 -1.29 14.76 12.31
C LEU A 277 0.21 15.09 12.19
N LYS A 278 0.89 15.19 13.32
CA LYS A 278 2.33 15.46 13.36
C LYS A 278 3.09 14.16 13.34
N LEU A 279 3.97 14.01 12.37
CA LEU A 279 4.81 12.83 12.26
C LEU A 279 6.24 13.15 12.71
N PRO A 280 6.82 12.35 13.62
CA PRO A 280 8.24 12.42 13.90
C PRO A 280 9.04 11.99 12.67
N GLU A 281 10.32 12.34 12.65
CA GLU A 281 11.22 11.91 11.57
C GLU A 281 11.36 10.38 11.56
N ILE A 282 11.40 9.82 10.35
CA ILE A 282 11.61 8.41 10.13
C ILE A 282 13.08 8.17 9.76
N GLY A 283 13.75 7.33 10.55
CA GLY A 283 15.12 6.90 10.29
C GLY A 283 15.16 5.82 9.22
N PHE A 284 15.03 6.23 7.97
CA PHE A 284 14.87 5.32 6.84
C PHE A 284 16.14 4.54 6.46
N ASP A 285 17.34 5.11 6.67
CA ASP A 285 18.62 4.37 6.55
C ASP A 285 18.68 3.19 7.51
N LYS A 286 18.09 3.35 8.69
CA LYS A 286 18.02 2.30 9.69
C LYS A 286 17.13 1.15 9.23
N LEU A 287 16.08 1.43 8.46
CA LEU A 287 15.09 0.44 8.01
C LEU A 287 15.69 -0.55 7.01
N ALA A 288 16.52 -0.11 6.06
CA ALA A 288 17.22 -1.00 5.14
C ALA A 288 18.10 -2.02 5.88
N GLY A 289 18.77 -1.59 6.95
CA GLY A 289 19.58 -2.46 7.81
C GLY A 289 18.78 -3.51 8.60
N MET A 290 17.44 -3.45 8.61
CA MET A 290 16.57 -4.45 9.25
C MET A 290 16.20 -5.59 8.30
N ALA A 291 16.82 -5.69 7.12
CA ALA A 291 16.57 -6.74 6.15
C ALA A 291 17.62 -7.85 6.16
N THR A 292 17.30 -8.91 5.45
CA THR A 292 18.24 -9.91 4.95
C THR A 292 18.23 -9.82 3.44
N ALA A 293 19.41 -9.62 2.85
CA ALA A 293 19.57 -9.56 1.41
C ALA A 293 19.54 -10.98 0.81
N ARG A 294 18.96 -11.11 -0.38
CA ARG A 294 19.01 -12.34 -1.18
C ARG A 294 19.06 -12.03 -2.67
N ALA A 295 19.70 -12.90 -3.44
CA ALA A 295 19.63 -12.84 -4.90
C ALA A 295 18.26 -13.30 -5.40
N VAL A 296 17.65 -12.54 -6.30
CA VAL A 296 16.37 -12.86 -6.95
C VAL A 296 16.43 -12.61 -8.44
N GLU A 297 15.55 -13.25 -9.21
CA GLU A 297 15.35 -12.91 -10.62
C GLU A 297 14.78 -11.49 -10.73
N SER A 298 15.29 -10.75 -11.71
CA SER A 298 14.94 -9.35 -11.94
C SER A 298 14.76 -9.04 -13.42
N GLY A 299 14.01 -7.98 -13.72
CA GLY A 299 13.95 -7.33 -15.02
C GLY A 299 15.22 -6.55 -15.37
N SER A 300 16.09 -6.29 -14.39
CA SER A 300 17.35 -5.56 -14.55
C SER A 300 18.30 -6.23 -15.54
N GLU A 301 19.28 -5.46 -16.01
CA GLU A 301 20.35 -5.99 -16.85
C GLU A 301 21.10 -7.11 -16.11
N GLY A 302 21.33 -8.25 -16.76
CA GLY A 302 21.88 -9.46 -16.11
C GLY A 302 20.82 -10.42 -15.55
N GLY A 303 19.57 -9.98 -15.42
CA GLY A 303 18.42 -10.82 -15.06
C GLY A 303 18.31 -11.17 -13.58
N TYR A 304 19.19 -10.63 -12.73
CA TYR A 304 19.21 -10.85 -11.28
C TYR A 304 19.48 -9.54 -10.53
N ASP A 305 18.93 -9.44 -9.31
CA ASP A 305 19.17 -8.32 -8.43
C ASP A 305 19.17 -8.75 -6.95
N VAL A 306 19.50 -7.84 -6.04
CA VAL A 306 19.50 -8.08 -4.60
C VAL A 306 18.18 -7.59 -3.97
N GLU A 307 17.33 -8.51 -3.56
CA GLU A 307 16.12 -8.16 -2.80
C GLU A 307 16.45 -8.03 -1.30
N LEU A 308 15.95 -6.98 -0.65
CA LEU A 308 16.04 -6.81 0.79
C LEU A 308 14.77 -7.30 1.48
N ASN A 309 14.80 -8.52 2.01
CA ASN A 309 13.64 -9.07 2.71
C ASN A 309 13.66 -8.67 4.20
N GLY A 310 12.69 -7.88 4.63
CA GLY A 310 12.64 -7.39 6.00
C GLY A 310 12.55 -8.49 7.07
N ASP A 311 13.33 -8.35 8.14
CA ASP A 311 13.12 -9.14 9.35
C ASP A 311 11.81 -8.69 10.01
N LYS A 312 10.77 -9.49 9.83
CA LYS A 312 9.41 -9.20 10.29
C LYS A 312 9.36 -8.70 11.73
N ALA A 313 10.05 -9.38 12.65
CA ALA A 313 9.98 -9.08 14.07
C ALA A 313 10.67 -7.76 14.41
N VAL A 314 11.81 -7.50 13.78
CA VAL A 314 12.59 -6.27 13.95
C VAL A 314 11.86 -5.08 13.32
N VAL A 315 11.41 -5.21 12.06
CA VAL A 315 10.70 -4.16 11.32
C VAL A 315 9.39 -3.83 12.01
N PHE A 316 8.65 -4.82 12.51
CA PHE A 316 7.44 -4.58 13.31
C PHE A 316 7.75 -3.84 14.62
N GLY A 317 8.83 -4.20 15.31
CA GLY A 317 9.30 -3.46 16.48
C GLY A 317 9.59 -1.99 16.18
N ALA A 318 10.23 -1.70 15.04
CA ALA A 318 10.50 -0.35 14.58
C ALA A 318 9.21 0.44 14.26
N ILE A 319 8.23 -0.21 13.62
CA ILE A 319 6.90 0.38 13.37
C ILE A 319 6.21 0.74 14.69
N LEU A 320 6.26 -0.15 15.69
CA LEU A 320 5.65 0.12 17.00
C LEU A 320 6.35 1.23 17.77
N ASP A 321 7.68 1.28 17.73
CA ASP A 321 8.44 2.38 18.32
C ASP A 321 8.11 3.72 17.65
N TYR A 322 8.00 3.74 16.33
CA TYR A 322 7.56 4.93 15.61
C TYR A 322 6.13 5.34 16.01
N LEU A 323 5.20 4.38 16.05
CA LEU A 323 3.82 4.63 16.46
C LEU A 323 3.75 5.13 17.91
N LYS A 324 4.58 4.60 18.80
CA LYS A 324 4.72 5.09 20.18
C LYS A 324 5.12 6.57 20.20
N ARG A 325 6.13 6.97 19.43
CA ARG A 325 6.55 8.38 19.30
C ARG A 325 5.45 9.26 18.71
N VAL A 326 4.69 8.77 17.72
CA VAL A 326 3.52 9.49 17.18
C VAL A 326 2.46 9.71 18.28
N LEU A 327 2.24 8.71 19.14
CA LEU A 327 1.25 8.74 20.22
C LEU A 327 1.74 9.49 21.48
N GLU A 328 2.96 10.03 21.51
CA GLU A 328 3.40 10.95 22.59
C GLU A 328 2.70 12.31 22.50
N ASP A 329 2.26 12.73 21.30
CA ASP A 329 1.48 13.96 21.11
C ASP A 329 -0.02 13.67 21.35
N ASP A 330 -0.63 14.38 22.29
CA ASP A 330 -2.04 14.21 22.65
C ASP A 330 -3.01 14.63 21.52
N ASN A 331 -2.63 15.60 20.70
CA ASN A 331 -3.40 15.98 19.52
C ASN A 331 -3.37 14.87 18.47
N ASN A 332 -2.24 14.18 18.30
CA ASN A 332 -2.18 12.97 17.46
C ASN A 332 -3.10 11.87 17.98
N GLN A 333 -3.10 11.59 19.29
CA GLN A 333 -4.01 10.62 19.90
C GLN A 333 -5.48 10.99 19.61
N MET A 334 -5.86 12.26 19.80
CA MET A 334 -7.21 12.75 19.49
C MET A 334 -7.58 12.60 18.00
N ILE A 335 -6.67 12.94 17.09
CA ILE A 335 -6.89 12.80 15.64
C ILE A 335 -7.10 11.33 15.27
N ILE A 336 -6.24 10.45 15.76
CA ILE A 336 -6.30 9.01 15.50
C ILE A 336 -7.57 8.41 16.12
N TYR A 337 -7.94 8.79 17.35
CA TYR A 337 -9.19 8.39 17.99
C TYR A 337 -10.41 8.79 17.15
N ASN A 338 -10.54 10.08 16.85
CA ASN A 338 -11.68 10.60 16.10
C ASN A 338 -11.79 9.92 14.75
N TYR A 339 -10.66 9.62 14.13
CA TYR A 339 -10.61 8.89 12.88
C TYR A 339 -11.11 7.45 13.06
N LEU A 340 -10.51 6.68 13.97
CA LEU A 340 -10.84 5.28 14.20
C LEU A 340 -12.28 5.11 14.71
N SER A 341 -12.73 5.96 15.63
CA SER A 341 -14.10 5.97 16.15
C SER A 341 -15.11 6.25 15.02
N LYS A 342 -14.81 7.21 14.13
CA LYS A 342 -15.66 7.48 12.96
C LYS A 342 -15.66 6.35 11.93
N VAL A 343 -14.53 5.66 11.74
CA VAL A 343 -14.35 4.69 10.63
C VAL A 343 -14.64 3.25 11.01
N LEU A 344 -14.24 2.87 12.21
CA LEU A 344 -14.36 1.52 12.76
C LEU A 344 -15.43 1.45 13.84
N GLY A 345 -15.95 2.60 14.31
CA GLY A 345 -16.90 2.61 15.41
C GLY A 345 -16.28 2.12 16.70
N ILE A 346 -14.96 2.21 16.89
CA ILE A 346 -14.35 1.73 18.13
C ILE A 346 -14.82 2.53 19.33
N THR A 347 -14.88 1.88 20.49
CA THR A 347 -15.19 2.58 21.74
C THR A 347 -13.95 3.30 22.26
N ASP A 348 -14.18 4.26 23.16
CA ASP A 348 -13.11 4.96 23.87
C ASP A 348 -12.26 3.97 24.69
N THR A 349 -12.88 2.97 25.31
CA THR A 349 -12.18 1.90 26.06
C THR A 349 -11.22 1.11 25.17
N ASP A 350 -11.70 0.61 24.03
CA ASP A 350 -10.87 -0.16 23.08
C ASP A 350 -9.65 0.66 22.59
N TYR A 351 -9.88 1.96 22.37
CA TYR A 351 -8.83 2.86 21.91
C TYR A 351 -7.76 3.12 22.99
N ARG A 352 -8.19 3.36 24.23
CA ARG A 352 -7.28 3.60 25.35
C ARG A 352 -6.43 2.37 25.66
N ASP A 353 -7.03 1.18 25.64
CA ASP A 353 -6.32 -0.08 25.88
C ASP A 353 -5.25 -0.31 24.79
N LEU A 354 -5.59 -0.01 23.53
CA LEU A 354 -4.63 -0.08 22.42
C LEU A 354 -3.46 0.91 22.60
N ILE A 355 -3.74 2.17 22.94
CA ILE A 355 -2.67 3.17 23.18
C ILE A 355 -1.77 2.72 24.35
N ALA A 356 -2.36 2.28 25.45
CA ALA A 356 -1.62 1.85 26.63
C ALA A 356 -0.66 0.71 26.28
N ALA A 357 -1.14 -0.29 25.54
CA ALA A 357 -0.33 -1.41 25.09
C ALA A 357 0.80 -0.97 24.13
N ILE A 358 0.53 -0.06 23.18
CA ILE A 358 1.56 0.47 22.27
C ILE A 358 2.63 1.26 23.04
N LYS A 359 2.24 2.14 23.96
CA LYS A 359 3.18 2.94 24.77
C LYS A 359 4.07 2.06 25.66
N ALA A 360 3.50 0.98 26.19
CA ALA A 360 4.21 -0.03 26.97
C ALA A 360 5.06 -0.98 26.11
N SER A 361 4.94 -0.92 24.77
CA SER A 361 5.52 -1.92 23.86
C SER A 361 5.10 -3.35 24.25
N ASP A 362 3.86 -3.52 24.71
CA ASP A 362 3.29 -4.80 25.12
C ASP A 362 2.58 -5.47 23.95
N ILE A 363 3.28 -6.38 23.28
CA ILE A 363 2.75 -7.11 22.13
C ILE A 363 1.53 -7.99 22.48
N ILE A 364 1.44 -8.47 23.73
CA ILE A 364 0.29 -9.26 24.19
C ILE A 364 -0.92 -8.34 24.37
N GLY A 365 -0.71 -7.19 25.03
CA GLY A 365 -1.71 -6.14 25.17
C GLY A 365 -2.22 -5.62 23.82
N ILE A 366 -1.34 -5.45 22.83
CA ILE A 366 -1.73 -5.04 21.47
C ILE A 366 -2.67 -6.06 20.84
N VAL A 367 -2.36 -7.35 20.94
CA VAL A 367 -3.22 -8.42 20.41
C VAL A 367 -4.57 -8.45 21.12
N ALA A 368 -4.58 -8.29 22.43
CA ALA A 368 -5.81 -8.24 23.22
C ALA A 368 -6.70 -7.06 22.79
N ALA A 369 -6.13 -5.86 22.68
CA ALA A 369 -6.85 -4.67 22.24
C ALA A 369 -7.38 -4.81 20.80
N LEU A 370 -6.58 -5.32 19.87
CA LEU A 370 -7.01 -5.57 18.49
C LEU A 370 -8.12 -6.63 18.40
N SER A 371 -8.08 -7.64 19.27
CA SER A 371 -9.16 -8.66 19.34
C SER A 371 -10.47 -8.03 19.84
N SER A 372 -10.42 -7.18 20.87
CA SER A 372 -11.59 -6.42 21.36
C SER A 372 -12.19 -5.52 20.28
N ILE A 373 -11.34 -4.87 19.49
CA ILE A 373 -11.76 -4.07 18.33
C ILE A 373 -12.47 -4.94 17.29
N LEU A 374 -11.92 -6.11 16.98
CA LEU A 374 -12.55 -7.04 16.03
C LEU A 374 -13.89 -7.56 16.55
N ASP A 375 -13.99 -7.92 17.84
CA ASP A 375 -15.25 -8.33 18.46
C ASP A 375 -16.30 -7.21 18.43
N THR A 376 -15.87 -5.96 18.63
CA THR A 376 -16.73 -4.78 18.48
C THR A 376 -17.20 -4.58 17.03
N LEU A 377 -16.32 -4.82 16.04
CA LEU A 377 -16.67 -4.75 14.63
C LEU A 377 -17.66 -5.84 14.21
N LEU A 378 -17.47 -7.06 14.70
CA LEU A 378 -18.30 -8.23 14.43
C LEU A 378 -19.65 -8.20 15.15
N SER A 379 -19.70 -7.63 16.36
CA SER A 379 -20.92 -7.52 17.17
C SER A 379 -21.83 -6.37 16.73
N LYS A 380 -21.29 -5.38 16.01
CA LYS A 380 -22.08 -4.31 15.41
C LYS A 380 -22.80 -4.82 14.18
N ALA A 381 -24.09 -5.14 14.33
CA ALA A 381 -25.02 -5.10 13.21
C ALA A 381 -24.92 -3.71 12.59
N PHE A 382 -24.35 -3.60 11.38
CA PHE A 382 -24.32 -2.34 10.66
C PHE A 382 -25.73 -1.75 10.63
N PRO A 383 -25.95 -0.50 11.09
CA PRO A 383 -27.19 0.18 10.76
C PRO A 383 -27.22 0.33 9.24
N LEU A 384 -28.17 -0.35 8.60
CA LEU A 384 -28.49 -0.11 7.20
C LEU A 384 -28.78 1.38 7.03
N PRO A 385 -28.18 2.07 6.04
CA PRO A 385 -28.73 3.31 5.55
C PRO A 385 -30.21 3.08 5.20
N PRO A 386 -31.08 4.06 5.42
CA PRO A 386 -32.53 3.89 5.31
C PRO A 386 -32.98 3.83 3.85
N PHE A 387 -32.52 2.86 3.04
CA PHE A 387 -33.15 2.55 1.75
C PHE A 387 -32.94 1.07 1.38
N VAL A 388 -34.04 0.47 0.91
CA VAL A 388 -34.21 -0.79 0.15
C VAL A 388 -34.89 -1.95 0.91
N ASP A 389 -36.09 -2.25 0.42
CA ASP A 389 -37.16 -3.08 0.95
C ASP A 389 -36.92 -4.60 1.04
N GLY A 390 -37.57 -5.19 2.05
CA GLY A 390 -38.43 -6.37 1.90
C GLY A 390 -37.78 -7.75 1.85
N LYS A 391 -37.10 -8.12 0.76
CA LYS A 391 -36.71 -9.53 0.51
C LYS A 391 -35.28 -9.88 0.93
N VAL A 392 -34.39 -8.89 1.02
CA VAL A 392 -32.98 -9.11 1.45
C VAL A 392 -32.89 -9.32 2.97
N ALA A 393 -33.82 -8.73 3.74
CA ALA A 393 -33.92 -8.91 5.19
C ALA A 393 -34.30 -10.35 5.61
N GLU A 394 -35.05 -11.09 4.81
CA GLU A 394 -35.35 -12.52 5.07
C GLU A 394 -34.18 -13.45 4.71
N ILE A 395 -33.42 -13.13 3.66
CA ILE A 395 -32.22 -13.89 3.27
C ILE A 395 -31.13 -13.72 4.35
N LEU A 396 -30.93 -12.50 4.86
CA LEU A 396 -30.01 -12.23 5.97
C LEU A 396 -30.45 -12.88 7.30
N LYS A 397 -31.75 -12.94 7.61
CA LYS A 397 -32.27 -13.69 8.76
C LYS A 397 -31.99 -15.19 8.65
N THR A 398 -32.00 -15.74 7.43
CA THR A 398 -31.74 -17.16 7.17
C THR A 398 -30.24 -17.49 7.30
N VAL A 399 -29.36 -16.64 6.75
CA VAL A 399 -27.90 -16.81 6.87
C VAL A 399 -27.42 -16.63 8.32
N LEU A 400 -28.00 -15.69 9.07
CA LEU A 400 -27.70 -15.49 10.50
C LEU A 400 -28.24 -16.63 11.40
N ARG A 401 -29.33 -17.30 11.02
CA ARG A 401 -29.81 -18.51 11.73
C ARG A 401 -28.90 -19.71 11.48
N VAL A 402 -28.38 -19.89 10.26
CA VAL A 402 -27.44 -20.97 9.91
C VAL A 402 -26.08 -20.79 10.61
N ALA A 403 -25.56 -19.55 10.66
CA ALA A 403 -24.32 -19.24 11.37
C ALA A 403 -24.44 -19.44 12.90
N ARG A 404 -25.60 -19.11 13.48
CA ARG A 404 -25.88 -19.31 14.92
C ARG A 404 -26.07 -20.80 15.26
N PHE A 405 -26.68 -21.58 14.36
CA PHE A 405 -26.80 -23.04 14.47
C PHE A 405 -25.43 -23.75 14.41
N LEU A 406 -24.52 -23.34 13.52
CA LEU A 406 -23.16 -23.89 13.44
C LEU A 406 -22.31 -23.59 14.68
N LYS A 407 -22.48 -22.39 15.27
CA LYS A 407 -21.82 -22.01 16.54
C LYS A 407 -22.30 -22.85 17.73
N GLU A 408 -23.61 -23.09 17.85
CA GLU A 408 -24.15 -23.98 18.89
C GLU A 408 -23.79 -25.46 18.68
N PHE A 409 -23.75 -25.93 17.42
CA PHE A 409 -23.38 -27.30 17.07
C PHE A 409 -21.92 -27.62 17.44
N ILE A 410 -20.99 -26.69 17.21
CA ILE A 410 -19.57 -26.85 17.57
C ILE A 410 -19.37 -26.80 19.10
N SER A 411 -20.15 -25.99 19.82
CA SER A 411 -20.07 -25.89 21.29
C SER A 411 -20.59 -27.11 22.06
N ARG A 412 -21.22 -28.08 21.38
CA ARG A 412 -21.74 -29.33 21.96
C ARG A 412 -20.91 -30.58 21.62
N ILE A 413 -19.80 -30.43 20.90
CA ILE A 413 -18.86 -31.53 20.65
C ILE A 413 -18.02 -31.71 21.94
N PRO A 414 -18.09 -32.85 22.64
CA PRO A 414 -17.40 -33.02 23.92
C PRO A 414 -15.88 -33.03 23.72
N MET A 415 -15.15 -32.18 24.43
CA MET A 415 -13.69 -32.30 24.56
C MET A 415 -13.34 -33.57 25.34
N PRO A 416 -12.39 -34.41 24.90
CA PRO A 416 -11.79 -35.40 25.77
C PRO A 416 -10.98 -34.66 26.85
N LEU A 417 -11.33 -34.90 28.10
CA LEU A 417 -10.62 -34.40 29.28
C LEU A 417 -9.14 -34.80 29.23
N ALA A 418 -8.29 -33.84 29.63
CA ALA A 418 -6.89 -34.04 29.92
C ALA A 418 -6.68 -35.16 30.97
N LYS A 419 -5.62 -35.92 30.79
CA LYS A 419 -4.81 -36.41 31.91
C LYS A 419 -3.47 -35.71 31.86
#